data_AF-A0A4Q5QCL2-F1
#
_entry.id   AF-A0A4Q5QCL2-F1
#
_cell.length_a   1.000
_cell.length_b   1.000
_cell.length_c   1.000
_cell.angle_alpha   90.00
_cell.angle_beta   90.00
_cell.angle_gamma   90.00
#
_symmetry.space_group_name_H-M   'P 1'
#
loop_
_entity.id
_entity.type
_entity.pdbx_description
1 polymer ?
#
loop_
_entity_poly.entity_id
_entity_poly.type
_entity_poly.pdbx_seq_one_letter_code
_entity_poly.pdbx_strand_id
1 'polypeptide(L)'
;MTLQRAAMDMATFQRDYDVILTPGVAQPPVDIGILALSRTVPEWAEAMGRFSPFTSIYNQTGQPAIMVPLHWTSDGLPIGVQFAGRLGDEESLLALTRELEIVSPWFDRMAIL
;
A
#
# COMPACT_ATOMS: atom_id res chain seq x y z
N MET A 1 -0.05 21.43 7.04
CA MET A 1 -1.00 20.88 6.04
C MET A 1 -2.21 20.36 6.79
N THR A 2 -3.43 20.77 6.44
CA THR A 2 -4.64 20.19 7.05
C THR A 2 -5.05 18.92 6.28
N LEU A 3 -5.75 17.99 6.94
CA LEU A 3 -6.26 16.77 6.27
C LEU A 3 -7.16 17.11 5.08
N GLN A 4 -8.01 18.14 5.23
CA GLN A 4 -8.86 18.63 4.15
C GLN A 4 -8.04 19.10 2.94
N ARG A 5 -6.91 19.79 3.17
CA ARG A 5 -6.06 20.24 2.06
C ARG A 5 -5.44 19.06 1.32
N ALA A 6 -4.93 18.07 2.05
CA ALA A 6 -4.38 16.85 1.46
C ALA A 6 -5.42 16.09 0.61
N ALA A 7 -6.66 15.99 1.10
CA ALA A 7 -7.74 15.35 0.36
C ALA A 7 -8.07 16.09 -0.95
N MET A 8 -8.13 17.44 -0.92
CA MET A 8 -8.35 18.24 -2.12
C MET A 8 -7.19 18.16 -3.13
N ASP A 9 -5.94 18.17 -2.64
CA ASP A 9 -4.76 18.07 -3.50
C ASP A 9 -4.70 16.68 -4.17
N MET A 10 -4.99 15.60 -3.43
CA MET A 10 -5.08 14.25 -3.98
C MET A 10 -6.21 14.11 -5.02
N ALA A 11 -7.41 14.60 -4.70
CA ALA A 11 -8.54 14.58 -5.63
C ALA A 11 -8.28 15.41 -6.89
N THR A 12 -7.49 16.49 -6.79
CA THR A 12 -7.06 17.28 -7.94
C THR A 12 -6.04 16.50 -8.78
N PHE A 13 -5.05 15.89 -8.14
CA PHE A 13 -4.02 15.09 -8.81
C PHE A 13 -4.61 13.93 -9.62
N GLN A 14 -5.56 13.19 -9.05
CA GLN A 14 -6.21 12.05 -9.74
C GLN A 14 -7.25 12.46 -10.80
N ARG A 15 -7.39 13.75 -11.12
CA ARG A 15 -8.14 14.15 -12.32
C ARG A 15 -7.45 13.67 -13.59
N ASP A 16 -6.12 13.67 -13.56
CA ASP A 16 -5.29 13.33 -14.72
C ASP A 16 -4.82 11.86 -14.72
N TYR A 17 -5.04 11.13 -13.61
CA TYR A 17 -4.60 9.75 -13.43
C TYR A 17 -5.71 8.89 -12.81
N ASP A 18 -5.97 7.72 -13.39
CA ASP A 18 -6.97 6.78 -12.89
C ASP A 18 -6.50 6.05 -11.63
N VAL A 19 -5.21 5.69 -11.59
CA VAL A 19 -4.62 4.89 -10.52
C VAL A 19 -3.24 5.42 -10.16
N ILE A 20 -2.94 5.46 -8.86
CA ILE A 20 -1.61 5.71 -8.33
C ILE A 20 -1.00 4.36 -7.93
N LEU A 21 0.18 4.07 -8.48
CA LEU A 21 0.92 2.84 -8.24
C LEU A 21 2.07 3.08 -7.26
N THR A 22 2.13 2.29 -6.19
CA THR A 22 3.24 2.29 -5.22
C THR A 22 3.56 0.86 -4.78
N PRO A 23 4.76 0.58 -4.25
CA PRO A 23 4.95 -0.58 -3.39
C PRO A 23 3.98 -0.52 -2.21
N GLY A 24 3.48 -1.67 -1.74
CA GLY A 24 2.60 -1.71 -0.58
C GLY A 24 3.27 -1.25 0.71
N VAL A 25 4.55 -1.61 0.86
CA VAL A 25 5.49 -1.14 1.89
C VAL A 25 6.85 -0.93 1.25
N ALA A 26 7.72 -0.13 1.86
CA ALA A 26 9.02 0.24 1.30
C ALA A 26 10.13 -0.80 1.60
N GLN A 27 9.84 -1.81 2.41
CA GLN A 27 10.78 -2.87 2.80
C GLN A 27 10.04 -4.22 2.90
N PRO A 28 10.74 -5.36 2.72
CA PRO A 28 10.19 -6.66 3.09
C PRO A 28 9.76 -6.71 4.58
N PRO A 29 8.98 -7.72 4.99
CA PRO A 29 8.64 -7.92 6.40
C PRO A 29 9.86 -7.77 7.31
N VAL A 30 9.76 -6.85 8.28
CA VAL A 30 10.84 -6.57 9.24
C VAL A 30 10.83 -7.57 10.39
N ASP A 31 11.99 -7.74 11.03
CA ASP A 31 12.13 -8.62 12.18
C ASP A 31 11.18 -8.26 13.33
N ILE A 32 10.79 -9.29 14.09
CA ILE A 32 9.95 -9.14 15.27
C ILE A 32 10.63 -8.19 16.26
N GLY A 33 9.85 -7.21 16.75
CA GLY A 33 10.31 -6.21 17.72
C GLY A 33 10.58 -4.82 17.11
N ILE A 34 10.87 -4.74 15.80
CA ILE A 34 11.18 -3.45 15.13
C ILE A 34 10.01 -2.47 15.23
N LEU A 35 8.77 -2.96 15.06
CA LEU A 35 7.53 -2.17 15.12
C LEU A 35 6.75 -2.35 16.44
N ALA A 36 7.41 -2.83 17.50
CA ALA A 36 6.75 -3.07 18.77
C ALA A 36 6.22 -1.78 19.42
N LEU A 37 5.01 -1.84 19.96
CA LEU A 37 4.37 -0.71 20.67
C LEU A 37 4.97 -0.44 22.06
N SER A 38 5.88 -1.29 22.53
CA SER A 38 6.68 -1.05 23.75
C SER A 38 7.81 -0.03 23.54
N ARG A 39 8.10 0.35 22.29
CA ARG A 39 9.07 1.41 21.96
C ARG A 39 8.47 2.78 22.24
N THR A 40 9.31 3.81 22.29
CA THR A 40 8.79 5.18 22.40
C THR A 40 8.05 5.58 21.12
N VAL A 41 7.10 6.52 21.23
CA VAL A 41 6.33 7.01 20.08
C VAL A 41 7.25 7.52 18.94
N PRO A 42 8.31 8.31 19.20
CA PRO A 42 9.21 8.76 18.13
C PRO A 42 9.93 7.62 17.42
N GLU A 43 10.46 6.65 18.16
CA GLU A 43 11.17 5.49 17.58
C GLU A 43 10.24 4.62 16.75
N TRP A 44 9.03 4.38 17.26
CA TRP A 44 8.01 3.64 16.54
C TRP A 44 7.57 4.37 15.27
N ALA A 45 7.33 5.67 15.35
CA ALA A 45 6.93 6.50 14.21
C ALA A 45 8.01 6.52 13.12
N GLU A 46 9.27 6.62 13.51
CA GLU A 46 10.41 6.57 12.59
C GLU A 46 10.52 5.21 11.89
N ALA A 47 10.37 4.11 12.64
CA ALA A 47 10.39 2.76 12.10
C ALA A 47 9.20 2.50 11.16
N MET A 48 7.99 2.93 11.53
CA MET A 48 6.80 2.85 10.70
C MET A 48 6.92 3.69 9.43
N GLY A 49 7.48 4.90 9.52
CA GLY A 49 7.69 5.78 8.37
C GLY A 49 8.67 5.18 7.35
N ARG A 50 9.68 4.44 7.80
CA ARG A 50 10.57 3.68 6.91
C ARG A 50 9.92 2.44 6.31
N PHE A 51 9.04 1.77 7.06
CA PHE A 51 8.43 0.51 6.63
C PHE A 51 7.23 0.75 5.69
N SER A 52 6.26 1.59 6.09
CA SER A 52 5.00 1.81 5.36
C SER A 52 4.75 3.29 5.04
N PRO A 53 5.62 3.94 4.22
CA PRO A 53 5.48 5.37 3.92
C PRO A 53 4.29 5.71 3.02
N PHE A 54 3.76 4.75 2.26
CA PHE A 54 2.83 5.02 1.16
C PHE A 54 1.35 4.92 1.54
N THR A 55 1.03 4.25 2.65
CA THR A 55 -0.36 3.84 2.94
C THR A 55 -1.15 4.91 3.69
N SER A 56 -0.49 5.66 4.57
CA SER A 56 -1.17 6.56 5.51
C SER A 56 -1.87 7.74 4.84
N ILE A 57 -1.44 8.14 3.64
CA ILE A 57 -2.08 9.22 2.90
C ILE A 57 -3.52 8.85 2.51
N TYR A 58 -3.77 7.61 2.08
CA TYR A 58 -5.10 7.18 1.64
C TYR A 58 -6.10 7.07 2.80
N ASN A 59 -5.63 6.76 4.02
CA ASN A 59 -6.46 6.86 5.23
C ASN A 59 -6.89 8.30 5.53
N GLN A 60 -6.04 9.28 5.18
CA GLN A 60 -6.29 10.70 5.43
C GLN A 60 -7.17 11.33 4.35
N THR A 61 -6.96 10.93 3.09
CA THR A 61 -7.59 11.55 1.92
C THR A 61 -8.83 10.81 1.44
N GLY A 62 -9.03 9.56 1.85
CA GLY A 62 -10.25 8.77 1.66
C GLY A 62 -10.31 7.99 0.35
N GLN A 63 -9.30 8.07 -0.52
CA GLN A 63 -9.23 7.26 -1.74
C GLN A 63 -9.26 5.77 -1.41
N PRO A 64 -9.99 4.96 -2.20
CA PRO A 64 -9.88 3.51 -2.10
C PRO A 64 -8.47 3.08 -2.54
N ALA A 65 -7.91 2.12 -1.80
CA ALA A 65 -6.62 1.53 -2.12
C ALA A 65 -6.64 0.03 -1.87
N ILE A 66 -6.03 -0.73 -2.78
CA ILE A 66 -5.95 -2.19 -2.72
C ILE A 66 -4.49 -2.64 -2.85
N MET A 67 -4.13 -3.72 -2.18
CA MET A 67 -2.78 -4.29 -2.21
C MET A 67 -2.81 -5.70 -2.76
N VAL A 68 -1.97 -5.96 -3.76
CA VAL A 68 -1.92 -7.23 -4.50
C VAL A 68 -0.51 -7.81 -4.41
N PRO A 69 -0.33 -9.09 -4.03
CA PRO A 69 0.99 -9.69 -3.91
C PRO A 69 1.48 -10.15 -5.28
N LEU A 70 2.15 -9.26 -6.01
CA LEU A 70 2.63 -9.52 -7.38
C LEU A 70 4.08 -10.00 -7.44
N HIS A 71 4.82 -9.96 -6.33
CA HIS A 71 6.24 -10.30 -6.31
C HIS A 71 6.67 -10.98 -5.00
N TRP A 72 7.72 -11.80 -5.08
CA TRP A 72 8.37 -12.46 -3.95
C TRP A 72 9.86 -12.19 -4.03
N THR A 73 10.49 -11.92 -2.88
CA THR A 73 11.96 -11.80 -2.79
C THR A 73 12.63 -13.15 -3.09
N SER A 74 13.95 -13.13 -3.30
CA SER A 74 14.76 -14.35 -3.42
C SER A 74 14.62 -15.29 -2.21
N ASP A 75 14.31 -14.73 -1.05
CA ASP A 75 14.16 -15.45 0.21
C ASP A 75 12.70 -15.90 0.46
N GLY A 76 11.81 -15.74 -0.53
CA GLY A 76 10.44 -16.20 -0.46
C GLY A 76 9.49 -15.29 0.33
N LEU A 77 9.86 -14.03 0.59
CA LEU A 77 8.99 -13.06 1.27
C LEU A 77 8.08 -12.34 0.26
N PRO A 78 6.77 -12.21 0.52
CA PRO A 78 5.87 -11.53 -0.40
C PRO A 78 6.08 -10.01 -0.40
N ILE A 79 5.97 -9.41 -1.58
CA ILE A 79 6.01 -7.96 -1.81
C ILE A 79 4.67 -7.55 -2.42
N GLY A 80 3.93 -6.76 -1.65
CA GLY A 80 2.67 -6.15 -2.09
C GLY A 80 2.90 -4.99 -3.05
N VAL A 81 2.03 -4.86 -4.04
CA VAL A 81 1.91 -3.70 -4.92
C VAL A 81 0.57 -3.03 -4.60
N GLN A 82 0.60 -1.74 -4.29
CA GLN A 82 -0.57 -0.96 -3.92
C GLN A 82 -1.05 -0.10 -5.09
N PHE A 83 -2.35 -0.19 -5.35
CA PHE A 83 -3.08 0.61 -6.32
C PHE A 83 -4.10 1.48 -5.57
N ALA A 84 -4.03 2.80 -5.74
CA ALA A 84 -5.01 3.73 -5.20
C ALA A 84 -5.80 4.40 -6.32
N GLY A 85 -7.12 4.25 -6.27
CA GLY A 85 -8.05 4.76 -7.27
C GLY A 85 -8.61 6.12 -6.87
N ARG A 86 -9.47 6.69 -7.71
CA ARG A 86 -10.20 7.91 -7.39
C ARG A 86 -11.17 7.68 -6.25
N LEU A 87 -11.52 8.76 -5.55
CA LEU A 87 -12.54 8.71 -4.50
C LEU A 87 -13.87 8.15 -5.08
N GLY A 88 -14.34 7.02 -4.55
CA GLY A 88 -15.56 6.34 -4.99
C GLY A 88 -15.43 5.47 -6.26
N ASP A 89 -14.20 5.19 -6.72
CA ASP A 89 -13.92 4.39 -7.92
C ASP A 89 -13.36 2.99 -7.58
N GLU A 90 -13.98 2.31 -6.60
CA GLU A 90 -13.64 0.96 -6.20
C GLU A 90 -13.83 -0.06 -7.33
N GLU A 91 -14.80 0.17 -8.22
CA GLU A 91 -15.08 -0.71 -9.36
C GLU A 91 -13.87 -0.85 -10.28
N SER A 92 -13.23 0.27 -10.65
CA SER A 92 -12.04 0.25 -11.50
C SER A 92 -10.87 -0.46 -10.83
N LEU A 93 -10.68 -0.28 -9.52
CA LEU A 93 -9.66 -1.01 -8.78
C LEU A 93 -9.93 -2.51 -8.75
N LEU A 94 -11.16 -2.93 -8.47
CA LEU A 94 -11.53 -4.34 -8.46
C LEU A 94 -11.35 -4.98 -9.85
N ALA A 95 -11.77 -4.29 -10.91
CA ALA A 95 -11.56 -4.73 -12.29
C ALA A 95 -10.07 -4.89 -12.61
N LEU A 96 -9.22 -3.92 -12.23
CA LEU A 96 -7.77 -4.03 -12.39
C LEU A 96 -7.20 -5.23 -11.65
N THR A 97 -7.60 -5.45 -10.39
CA THR A 97 -7.10 -6.58 -9.61
C THR A 97 -7.52 -7.92 -10.16
N ARG A 98 -8.74 -8.03 -10.72
CA ARG A 98 -9.20 -9.24 -11.41
C ARG A 98 -8.31 -9.59 -12.60
N GLU A 99 -7.95 -8.60 -13.42
CA GLU A 99 -7.06 -8.86 -14.56
C GLU A 99 -5.65 -9.28 -14.09
N LEU A 100 -5.16 -8.70 -12.99
CA LEU A 100 -3.90 -9.09 -12.36
C LEU A 100 -3.93 -10.53 -11.81
N GLU A 101 -5.04 -10.95 -11.21
CA GLU A 101 -5.26 -12.33 -10.75
C GLU A 101 -5.19 -13.35 -11.91
N ILE A 102 -5.68 -12.97 -13.08
CA ILE A 102 -5.68 -13.83 -14.27
C ILE A 102 -4.27 -13.95 -14.86
N VAL A 103 -3.55 -12.84 -15.00
CA VAL A 103 -2.24 -12.83 -15.70
C VAL A 103 -1.07 -13.20 -14.80
N SER A 104 -1.20 -13.03 -13.48
CA SER A 104 -0.16 -13.30 -12.50
C SER A 104 -0.74 -13.91 -11.21
N PRO A 105 -1.35 -15.11 -11.27
CA PRO A 105 -1.95 -15.74 -10.11
C PRO A 105 -0.90 -15.98 -9.01
N TRP A 106 -1.31 -15.77 -7.76
CA TRP A 106 -0.47 -15.98 -6.57
C TRP A 106 -1.04 -16.99 -5.58
N PHE A 107 -2.19 -17.59 -5.90
CA PHE A 107 -3.00 -18.38 -4.97
C PHE A 107 -2.30 -19.65 -4.45
N ASP A 108 -1.25 -20.10 -5.12
CA ASP A 108 -0.40 -21.24 -4.77
C ASP A 108 0.90 -20.84 -4.06
N ARG A 109 1.18 -19.53 -3.92
CA ARG A 109 2.41 -19.03 -3.30
C ARG A 109 2.20 -18.70 -1.84
N MET A 110 2.99 -19.36 -0.99
CA MET A 110 3.06 -19.10 0.45
C MET A 110 4.42 -18.53 0.81
N ALA A 111 4.46 -17.69 1.85
CA ALA A 111 5.72 -17.29 2.45
C ALA A 111 6.41 -18.52 3.05
N ILE A 112 7.70 -18.68 2.78
CA ILE A 112 8.52 -19.72 3.40
C ILE A 112 9.05 -19.11 4.70
N LEU A 113 8.63 -19.68 5.83
CA LEU A 113 9.11 -19.32 7.17
C LEU A 113 10.24 -20.26 7.60
#